data_AF-A0A960FNH0-F1
#
_entry.id   AF-A0A960FNH0-F1
#
_cell.length_a   1.000
_cell.length_b   1.000
_cell.length_c   1.000
_cell.angle_alpha   90.00
_cell.angle_beta   90.00
_cell.angle_gamma   90.00
#
_symmetry.space_group_name_H-M   'P 1'
#
loop_
_entity.id
_entity.type
_entity.pdbx_description
1 polymer ?
#
loop_
_entity_poly.entity_id
_entity_poly.type
_entity_poly.pdbx_seq_one_letter_code
_entity_poly.pdbx_strand_id
1 'polypeptide(L)'
;DATVEVLDAWERGPKEGHARALKARQASGVAAPDTELLTWGSVFGGAESEAMGASGEMLEAAVVAGELVPGGRGWKAQASEIAERTLESPVDTLPGQSWLTLVTTERVESWLRTPDPTVQRLRQGVVNRLLAPVEPPADVGPVVEPLRWLLSAAVDGITLTQSGYLARALVLEGVERFGWWEWDKPPRSEADVFQLEMLRDAARALGLVRRRGRTISATARAGALIDDPVGLWRLLAGTLGGDDEFDRVVAELVAMSLLERPAQDDSLALRARPLLDALGWRVDGEPLGHRQVVWAVWERIHWWQTIGVAEHRRARWDRDTHRQVEPATTSLTPAGEATALAYLRSRATRPRTPYGG
;
A
#
# COMPACT_ATOMS: atom_id res chain seq x y z
N ASP A 1 -5.48 -16.48 -38.22
CA ASP A 1 -4.16 -15.86 -38.07
C ASP A 1 -4.35 -14.59 -37.24
N ALA A 2 -3.64 -14.47 -36.11
CA ALA A 2 -3.86 -13.40 -35.14
C ALA A 2 -3.59 -12.00 -35.72
N THR A 3 -2.66 -11.89 -36.66
CA THR A 3 -2.33 -10.63 -37.34
C THR A 3 -3.50 -10.15 -38.20
N VAL A 4 -4.10 -11.06 -38.99
CA VAL A 4 -5.27 -10.76 -39.82
C VAL A 4 -6.44 -10.29 -38.95
N GLU A 5 -6.71 -10.99 -37.84
CA GLU A 5 -7.80 -10.60 -36.93
C GLU A 5 -7.59 -9.23 -36.27
N VAL A 6 -6.34 -8.81 -36.05
CA VAL A 6 -6.00 -7.47 -35.54
C VAL A 6 -6.25 -6.42 -36.62
N LEU A 7 -5.81 -6.66 -37.86
CA LEU A 7 -6.03 -5.74 -38.98
C LEU A 7 -7.53 -5.55 -39.27
N ASP A 8 -8.30 -6.64 -39.31
CA ASP A 8 -9.76 -6.59 -39.47
C ASP A 8 -10.47 -5.83 -38.33
N ALA A 9 -9.89 -5.83 -37.12
CA ALA A 9 -10.41 -5.06 -35.99
C ALA A 9 -10.07 -3.57 -36.11
N TRP A 10 -8.92 -3.22 -36.70
CA TRP A 10 -8.56 -1.83 -37.00
C TRP A 10 -9.48 -1.21 -38.06
N GLU A 11 -9.93 -2.00 -39.04
CA GLU A 11 -10.93 -1.56 -40.03
C GLU A 11 -12.29 -1.21 -39.39
N ARG A 12 -12.67 -1.89 -38.31
CA ARG A 12 -13.90 -1.63 -37.54
C ARG A 12 -13.77 -0.46 -36.57
N GLY A 13 -12.54 -0.05 -36.26
CA GLY A 13 -12.25 1.21 -35.59
C GLY A 13 -11.10 1.13 -34.59
N PRO A 14 -10.50 2.28 -34.20
CA PRO A 14 -9.30 2.31 -33.37
C PRO A 14 -9.42 1.62 -32.01
N LYS A 15 -10.62 1.66 -31.40
CA LYS A 15 -10.88 1.00 -30.11
C LYS A 15 -10.87 -0.53 -30.22
N GLU A 16 -11.52 -1.07 -31.25
CA GLU A 16 -11.56 -2.52 -31.50
C GLU A 16 -10.18 -3.03 -31.92
N GLY A 17 -9.49 -2.30 -32.80
CA GLY A 17 -8.11 -2.59 -33.20
C GLY A 17 -7.16 -2.65 -32.01
N HIS A 18 -7.18 -1.64 -31.13
CA HIS A 18 -6.37 -1.64 -29.89
C HIS A 18 -6.69 -2.82 -28.98
N ALA A 19 -7.97 -3.08 -28.70
CA ALA A 19 -8.38 -4.18 -27.83
C ALA A 19 -7.94 -5.54 -28.39
N ARG A 20 -8.05 -5.73 -29.71
CA ARG A 20 -7.66 -6.98 -30.36
C ARG A 20 -6.15 -7.16 -30.42
N ALA A 21 -5.40 -6.09 -30.69
CA ALA A 21 -3.94 -6.08 -30.68
C ALA A 21 -3.40 -6.40 -29.28
N LEU A 22 -3.97 -5.79 -28.23
CA LEU A 22 -3.60 -6.07 -26.84
C LEU A 22 -3.86 -7.53 -26.48
N LYS A 23 -5.03 -8.07 -26.84
CA LYS A 23 -5.37 -9.47 -26.60
C LYS A 23 -4.45 -10.44 -27.34
N ALA A 24 -4.09 -10.14 -28.59
CA ALA A 24 -3.16 -10.94 -29.38
C ALA A 24 -1.75 -10.92 -28.76
N ARG A 25 -1.27 -9.74 -28.35
CA ARG A 25 0.01 -9.57 -27.64
C ARG A 25 0.05 -10.30 -26.30
N GLN A 26 -1.05 -10.30 -25.55
CA GLN A 26 -1.15 -11.08 -24.30
C GLN A 26 -1.18 -12.58 -24.55
N ALA A 27 -1.70 -13.03 -25.70
CA ALA A 27 -1.81 -14.45 -26.05
C ALA A 27 -0.55 -15.04 -26.70
N SER A 28 0.37 -14.19 -27.20
CA SER A 28 1.58 -14.65 -27.89
C SER A 28 2.64 -15.25 -26.97
N GLY A 29 2.55 -14.99 -25.65
CA GLY A 29 3.51 -15.47 -24.67
C GLY A 29 4.85 -14.71 -24.63
N VAL A 30 5.05 -13.74 -25.52
CA VAL A 30 6.27 -12.91 -25.58
C VAL A 30 6.12 -11.53 -24.93
N ALA A 31 4.91 -11.18 -24.50
CA ALA A 31 4.70 -9.95 -23.75
C ALA A 31 5.11 -10.15 -22.29
N ALA A 32 6.02 -9.30 -21.80
CA ALA A 32 6.42 -9.28 -20.39
C ALA A 32 5.17 -9.13 -19.49
N PRO A 33 4.87 -10.14 -18.65
CA PRO A 33 3.74 -10.06 -17.73
C PRO A 33 4.07 -9.17 -16.53
N ASP A 34 3.04 -8.68 -15.83
CA ASP A 34 3.21 -8.21 -14.46
C ASP A 34 3.60 -9.40 -13.57
N THR A 35 4.47 -9.14 -12.60
CA THR A 35 5.08 -10.14 -11.71
C THR A 35 4.92 -9.73 -10.25
N GLU A 36 5.36 -10.57 -9.30
CA GLU A 36 5.39 -10.17 -7.89
C GLU A 36 6.45 -9.09 -7.63
N LEU A 37 7.52 -9.07 -8.42
CA LEU A 37 8.62 -8.11 -8.31
C LEU A 37 8.28 -6.75 -8.95
N LEU A 38 7.54 -6.75 -10.05
CA LEU A 38 7.31 -5.57 -10.86
C LEU A 38 5.96 -5.62 -11.60
N THR A 39 5.18 -4.56 -11.40
CA THR A 39 4.05 -4.21 -12.29
C THR A 39 4.51 -3.13 -13.27
N TRP A 40 4.25 -3.32 -14.56
CA TRP A 40 4.67 -2.42 -15.63
C TRP A 40 3.81 -1.14 -15.68
N GLY A 41 4.46 -0.02 -15.99
CA GLY A 41 3.79 1.24 -16.28
C GLY A 41 3.02 1.21 -17.61
N SER A 42 2.28 2.28 -17.87
CA SER A 42 1.84 2.64 -19.23
C SER A 42 2.70 3.75 -19.83
N VAL A 43 3.54 4.39 -19.01
CA VAL A 43 4.56 5.36 -19.42
C VAL A 43 5.90 4.87 -18.89
N PHE A 44 6.88 4.71 -19.78
CA PHE A 44 8.21 4.18 -19.45
C PHE A 44 9.28 5.27 -19.55
N GLY A 45 10.36 5.07 -18.81
CA GLY A 45 11.64 5.72 -19.04
C GLY A 45 12.55 4.72 -19.74
N GLY A 46 13.82 5.07 -19.89
CA GLY A 46 14.78 4.23 -20.61
C GLY A 46 14.94 2.86 -19.94
N ALA A 47 15.17 2.84 -18.63
CA ALA A 47 15.45 1.60 -17.90
C ALA A 47 14.25 0.65 -17.92
N GLU A 48 13.04 1.16 -17.70
CA GLU A 48 11.82 0.35 -17.73
C GLU A 48 11.51 -0.19 -19.14
N SER A 49 11.78 0.59 -20.18
CA SER A 49 11.62 0.14 -21.57
C SER A 49 12.63 -0.95 -21.94
N GLU A 50 13.90 -0.80 -21.55
CA GLU A 50 14.95 -1.78 -21.81
C GLU A 50 14.69 -3.10 -21.05
N ALA A 51 14.30 -3.03 -19.77
CA ALA A 51 13.92 -4.19 -18.98
C ALA A 51 12.72 -4.95 -19.56
N MET A 52 11.72 -4.22 -20.08
CA MET A 52 10.57 -4.83 -20.77
C MET A 52 11.00 -5.53 -22.07
N GLY A 53 11.91 -4.92 -22.83
CA GLY A 53 12.52 -5.51 -24.02
C GLY A 53 13.25 -6.81 -23.70
N ALA A 54 14.18 -6.78 -22.75
CA ALA A 54 14.94 -7.95 -22.31
C ALA A 54 14.04 -9.09 -21.82
N SER A 55 12.97 -8.76 -21.08
CA SER A 55 11.97 -9.75 -20.65
C SER A 55 11.23 -10.38 -21.83
N GLY A 56 10.87 -9.57 -22.83
CA GLY A 56 10.22 -10.05 -24.05
C GLY A 56 11.12 -10.97 -24.89
N GLU A 57 12.39 -10.59 -25.06
CA GLU A 57 13.40 -11.39 -25.77
C GLU A 57 13.62 -12.75 -25.10
N MET A 58 13.72 -12.78 -23.76
CA MET A 58 13.88 -14.03 -23.02
C MET A 58 12.64 -14.92 -23.11
N LEU A 59 11.44 -14.35 -23.05
CA LEU A 59 10.20 -15.09 -23.25
C LEU A 59 10.11 -15.67 -24.67
N GLU A 60 10.50 -14.90 -25.69
CA GLU A 60 10.58 -15.38 -27.08
C GLU A 60 11.57 -16.54 -27.22
N ALA A 61 12.77 -16.42 -26.64
CA ALA A 61 13.76 -17.48 -26.64
C ALA A 61 13.22 -18.77 -25.98
N ALA A 62 12.52 -18.65 -24.85
CA ALA A 62 11.89 -19.80 -24.18
C ALA A 62 10.78 -20.45 -25.00
N VAL A 63 10.00 -19.66 -25.77
CA VAL A 63 9.01 -20.20 -26.71
C VAL A 63 9.69 -20.96 -27.85
N VAL A 64 10.75 -20.39 -28.44
CA VAL A 64 11.51 -21.03 -29.52
C VAL A 64 12.18 -22.32 -29.06
N ALA A 65 12.69 -22.36 -27.82
CA ALA A 65 13.28 -23.55 -27.21
C ALA A 65 12.23 -24.61 -26.80
N GLY A 66 10.93 -24.28 -26.80
CA GLY A 66 9.86 -25.15 -26.34
C GLY A 66 9.75 -25.26 -24.81
N GLU A 67 10.49 -24.44 -24.06
CA GLU A 67 10.42 -24.35 -22.60
C GLU A 67 9.15 -23.64 -22.13
N LEU A 68 8.66 -22.70 -22.93
CA LEU A 68 7.39 -22.00 -22.71
C LEU A 68 6.41 -22.33 -23.83
N VAL A 69 5.24 -22.87 -23.48
CA VAL A 69 4.16 -23.19 -24.44
C VAL A 69 2.94 -22.30 -24.17
N PRO A 70 2.76 -21.19 -24.90
CA PRO A 70 1.63 -20.28 -24.72
C PRO A 70 0.30 -21.02 -24.88
N GLY A 71 -0.64 -20.78 -23.95
CA GLY A 71 -1.93 -21.47 -23.91
C GLY A 71 -1.91 -22.85 -23.26
N GLY A 72 -0.74 -23.42 -22.95
CA GLY A 72 -0.59 -24.68 -22.22
C GLY A 72 -1.02 -24.56 -20.73
N ARG A 73 -1.08 -25.68 -20.01
CA ARG A 73 -1.39 -25.61 -18.56
C ARG A 73 -0.23 -24.92 -17.81
N GLY A 74 -0.52 -23.91 -17.00
CA GLY A 74 0.48 -23.24 -16.14
C GLY A 74 1.38 -22.22 -16.85
N TRP A 75 1.24 -22.01 -18.17
CA TRP A 75 2.16 -21.19 -18.96
C TRP A 75 2.35 -19.74 -18.43
N LYS A 76 1.31 -19.14 -17.83
CA LYS A 76 1.40 -17.78 -17.25
C LYS A 76 2.29 -17.71 -16.01
N ALA A 77 2.27 -18.75 -15.18
CA ALA A 77 3.16 -18.82 -14.02
C ALA A 77 4.61 -18.97 -14.50
N GLN A 78 4.84 -19.90 -15.45
CA GLN A 78 6.16 -20.07 -16.07
C GLN A 78 6.67 -18.78 -16.74
N ALA A 79 5.81 -18.05 -17.45
CA ALA A 79 6.18 -16.77 -18.05
C ALA A 79 6.53 -15.72 -16.99
N SER A 80 5.83 -15.70 -15.85
CA SER A 80 6.17 -14.81 -14.73
C SER A 80 7.51 -15.17 -14.11
N GLU A 81 7.79 -16.47 -13.87
CA GLU A 81 9.08 -16.94 -13.35
C GLU A 81 10.25 -16.59 -14.29
N ILE A 82 10.05 -16.74 -15.61
CA ILE A 82 11.05 -16.34 -16.61
C ILE A 82 11.29 -14.82 -16.58
N ALA A 83 10.22 -14.02 -16.49
CA ALA A 83 10.32 -12.57 -16.41
C ALA A 83 11.02 -12.12 -15.11
N GLU A 84 10.68 -12.70 -13.96
CA GLU A 84 11.31 -12.39 -12.66
C GLU A 84 12.81 -12.71 -12.68
N ARG A 85 13.19 -13.90 -13.16
CA ARG A 85 14.60 -14.28 -13.32
C ARG A 85 15.35 -13.34 -14.27
N THR A 86 14.68 -12.86 -15.32
CA THR A 86 15.25 -11.87 -16.24
C THR A 86 15.44 -10.54 -15.52
N LEU A 87 14.43 -10.06 -14.80
CA LEU A 87 14.48 -8.81 -14.03
C LEU A 87 15.61 -8.83 -12.98
N GLU A 88 15.87 -9.97 -12.37
CA GLU A 88 16.96 -10.15 -11.39
C GLU A 88 18.33 -10.38 -12.02
N SER A 89 18.39 -10.70 -13.31
CA SER A 89 19.65 -10.95 -14.00
C SER A 89 20.54 -9.70 -14.06
N PRO A 90 21.88 -9.85 -13.92
CA PRO A 90 22.80 -8.74 -14.07
C PRO A 90 22.73 -8.08 -15.45
N VAL A 91 22.94 -6.77 -15.50
CA VAL A 91 23.11 -6.04 -16.76
C VAL A 91 24.60 -5.99 -17.09
N ASP A 92 25.01 -6.60 -18.19
CA ASP A 92 26.42 -6.76 -18.58
C ASP A 92 27.21 -5.45 -18.63
N THR A 93 26.55 -4.36 -19.01
CA THR A 93 27.18 -3.03 -19.13
C THR A 93 27.32 -2.30 -17.80
N LEU A 94 26.65 -2.76 -16.73
CA LEU A 94 26.57 -2.09 -15.43
C LEU A 94 26.80 -3.09 -14.28
N PRO A 95 28.07 -3.30 -13.85
CA PRO A 95 28.40 -4.24 -12.79
C PRO A 95 27.61 -3.99 -11.50
N GLY A 96 27.00 -5.04 -10.95
CA GLY A 96 26.23 -4.99 -9.70
C GLY A 96 24.80 -4.45 -9.83
N GLN A 97 24.34 -4.15 -11.05
CA GLN A 97 22.95 -3.79 -11.32
C GLN A 97 22.21 -4.93 -12.01
N SER A 98 20.93 -5.09 -11.68
CA SER A 98 19.98 -5.90 -12.44
C SER A 98 18.98 -4.99 -13.15
N TRP A 99 18.20 -5.55 -14.07
CA TRP A 99 17.10 -4.80 -14.69
C TRP A 99 16.13 -4.25 -13.64
N LEU A 100 15.82 -5.02 -12.60
CA LEU A 100 14.95 -4.60 -11.51
C LEU A 100 15.54 -3.41 -10.72
N THR A 101 16.85 -3.39 -10.45
CA THR A 101 17.47 -2.28 -9.73
C THR A 101 17.51 -1.01 -10.57
N LEU A 102 17.71 -1.12 -11.88
CA LEU A 102 17.64 0.02 -12.80
C LEU A 102 16.22 0.60 -12.86
N VAL A 103 15.20 -0.24 -13.02
CA VAL A 103 13.79 0.22 -13.02
C VAL A 103 13.42 0.85 -11.67
N THR A 104 13.85 0.23 -10.57
CA THR A 104 13.63 0.78 -9.22
C THR A 104 14.27 2.16 -9.08
N THR A 105 15.53 2.31 -9.50
CA THR A 105 16.25 3.59 -9.44
C THR A 105 15.55 4.66 -10.28
N GLU A 106 15.19 4.35 -11.52
CA GLU A 106 14.47 5.27 -12.41
C GLU A 106 13.12 5.73 -11.81
N ARG A 107 12.35 4.81 -11.22
CA ARG A 107 11.07 5.15 -10.59
C ARG A 107 11.25 5.99 -9.33
N VAL A 108 12.22 5.64 -8.48
CA VAL A 108 12.54 6.42 -7.28
C VAL A 108 13.02 7.83 -7.65
N GLU A 109 13.86 7.97 -8.67
CA GLU A 109 14.29 9.28 -9.20
C GLU A 109 13.11 10.08 -9.75
N SER A 110 12.19 9.43 -10.46
CA SER A 110 10.96 10.08 -10.93
C SER A 110 10.08 10.53 -9.75
N TRP A 111 9.93 9.71 -8.71
CA TRP A 111 9.20 10.07 -7.49
C TRP A 111 9.89 11.22 -6.73
N LEU A 112 11.22 11.32 -6.78
CA LEU A 112 11.95 12.43 -6.16
C LEU A 112 11.63 13.79 -6.82
N ARG A 113 11.21 13.80 -8.09
CA ARG A 113 10.89 15.03 -8.83
C ARG A 113 9.57 15.62 -8.33
N THR A 114 9.64 16.83 -7.81
CA THR A 114 8.50 17.64 -7.37
C THR A 114 8.87 19.12 -7.50
N PRO A 115 7.93 20.02 -7.85
CA PRO A 115 8.20 21.45 -7.91
C PRO A 115 8.38 22.07 -6.52
N ASP A 116 7.89 21.44 -5.44
CA ASP A 116 7.99 21.98 -4.08
C ASP A 116 9.32 21.56 -3.41
N PRO A 117 10.18 22.52 -3.02
CA PRO A 117 11.49 22.22 -2.43
C PRO A 117 11.41 21.55 -1.05
N THR A 118 10.32 21.76 -0.29
CA THR A 118 10.14 21.13 1.02
C THR A 118 9.76 19.67 0.88
N VAL A 119 8.85 19.35 -0.05
CA VAL A 119 8.53 17.96 -0.40
C VAL A 119 9.78 17.27 -0.97
N GLN A 120 10.54 17.95 -1.83
CA GLN A 120 11.78 17.38 -2.37
C GLN A 120 12.77 17.02 -1.25
N ARG A 121 12.98 17.91 -0.28
CA ARG A 121 13.84 17.66 0.89
C ARG A 121 13.35 16.47 1.73
N LEU A 122 12.04 16.36 1.98
CA LEU A 122 11.46 15.24 2.72
C LEU A 122 11.73 13.91 1.99
N ARG A 123 11.51 13.87 0.66
CA ARG A 123 11.79 12.69 -0.17
C ARG A 123 13.28 12.35 -0.20
N GLN A 124 14.16 13.34 -0.32
CA GLN A 124 15.61 13.16 -0.25
C GLN A 124 16.05 12.53 1.07
N GLY A 125 15.40 12.85 2.19
CA GLY A 125 15.70 12.28 3.51
C GLY A 125 15.48 10.76 3.60
N VAL A 126 14.66 10.19 2.70
CA VAL A 126 14.34 8.75 2.71
C VAL A 126 14.83 8.00 1.47
N VAL A 127 15.16 8.68 0.37
CA VAL A 127 15.40 8.08 -0.97
C VAL A 127 16.35 6.88 -0.96
N ASN A 128 17.50 6.98 -0.27
CA ASN A 128 18.49 5.90 -0.23
C ASN A 128 17.96 4.64 0.45
N ARG A 129 17.05 4.79 1.43
CA ARG A 129 16.39 3.68 2.13
C ARG A 129 15.30 3.03 1.27
N LEU A 130 14.90 3.67 0.17
CA LEU A 130 13.86 3.19 -0.73
C LEU A 130 14.43 2.54 -2.00
N LEU A 131 15.76 2.48 -2.19
CA LEU A 131 16.36 1.84 -3.37
C LEU A 131 16.39 0.31 -3.26
N ALA A 132 16.60 -0.23 -2.07
CA ALA A 132 16.50 -1.66 -1.78
C ALA A 132 15.11 -2.03 -1.22
N PRO A 133 14.68 -3.31 -1.35
CA PRO A 133 13.53 -3.82 -0.61
C PRO A 133 13.62 -3.47 0.88
N VAL A 134 12.49 -3.08 1.47
CA VAL A 134 12.42 -2.81 2.91
C VAL A 134 12.22 -4.13 3.63
N GLU A 135 13.22 -4.52 4.41
CA GLU A 135 13.15 -5.73 5.22
C GLU A 135 12.03 -5.62 6.27
N PRO A 136 11.32 -6.72 6.57
CA PRO A 136 10.38 -6.75 7.68
C PRO A 136 11.06 -6.35 9.00
N PRO A 137 10.36 -5.67 9.92
CA PRO A 137 10.89 -5.43 11.25
C PRO A 137 11.18 -6.76 11.97
N ALA A 138 12.14 -6.74 12.89
CA ALA A 138 12.53 -7.92 13.67
C ALA A 138 11.34 -8.58 14.39
N ASP A 139 10.36 -7.77 14.81
CA ASP A 139 9.06 -8.22 15.28
C ASP A 139 7.94 -7.51 14.51
N VAL A 140 7.23 -8.27 13.67
CA VAL A 140 6.04 -7.81 12.94
C VAL A 140 4.77 -7.90 13.79
N GLY A 141 4.81 -8.63 14.91
CA GLY A 141 3.67 -8.93 15.79
C GLY A 141 2.82 -7.71 16.12
N PRO A 142 3.39 -6.62 16.67
CA PRO A 142 2.63 -5.42 17.03
C PRO A 142 1.81 -4.83 15.88
N VAL A 143 2.27 -4.99 14.63
CA VAL A 143 1.57 -4.47 13.45
C VAL A 143 0.45 -5.38 12.99
N VAL A 144 0.69 -6.69 13.00
CA VAL A 144 -0.22 -7.66 12.37
C VAL A 144 -1.25 -8.23 13.34
N GLU A 145 -0.97 -8.21 14.64
CA GLU A 145 -1.75 -8.91 15.66
C GLU A 145 -3.22 -8.45 15.73
N PRO A 146 -3.56 -7.15 15.63
CA PRO A 146 -4.96 -6.72 15.62
C PRO A 146 -5.78 -7.34 14.49
N LEU A 147 -5.21 -7.37 13.28
CA LEU A 147 -5.89 -7.94 12.13
C LEU A 147 -5.88 -9.48 12.21
N ARG A 148 -4.75 -10.10 12.58
CA ARG A 148 -4.64 -11.56 12.75
C ARG A 148 -5.66 -12.09 13.77
N TRP A 149 -5.85 -11.39 14.89
CA TRP A 149 -6.85 -11.72 15.90
C TRP A 149 -8.27 -11.72 15.32
N LEU A 150 -8.65 -10.64 14.62
CA LEU A 150 -9.98 -10.54 13.99
C LEU A 150 -10.20 -11.64 12.94
N LEU A 151 -9.18 -11.93 12.12
CA LEU A 151 -9.25 -12.99 11.10
C LEU A 151 -9.36 -14.38 11.73
N SER A 152 -8.64 -14.62 12.82
CA SER A 152 -8.70 -15.88 13.57
C SER A 152 -10.10 -16.11 14.15
N ALA A 153 -10.70 -15.08 14.75
CA ALA A 153 -12.09 -15.13 15.22
C ALA A 153 -13.10 -15.35 14.06
N ALA A 154 -12.75 -14.93 12.85
CA ALA A 154 -13.59 -15.09 11.67
C ALA A 154 -13.45 -16.47 10.98
N VAL A 155 -12.51 -17.33 11.38
CA VAL A 155 -12.32 -18.67 10.76
C VAL A 155 -13.60 -19.51 10.86
N ASP A 156 -14.19 -19.58 12.07
CA ASP A 156 -15.45 -20.31 12.31
C ASP A 156 -16.70 -19.45 12.04
N GLY A 157 -16.50 -18.18 11.71
CA GLY A 157 -17.56 -17.22 11.43
C GLY A 157 -18.02 -16.42 12.64
N ILE A 158 -17.91 -15.10 12.55
CA ILE A 158 -18.42 -14.17 13.56
C ILE A 158 -19.88 -13.85 13.26
N THR A 159 -20.76 -14.13 14.23
CA THR A 159 -22.17 -13.71 14.13
C THR A 159 -22.33 -12.26 14.58
N LEU A 160 -22.85 -11.43 13.68
CA LEU A 160 -23.18 -10.03 13.91
C LEU A 160 -24.51 -9.88 14.66
N THR A 161 -24.62 -8.81 15.44
CA THR A 161 -25.87 -8.33 16.04
C THR A 161 -26.92 -7.96 14.98
N GLN A 162 -28.16 -7.68 15.40
CA GLN A 162 -29.23 -7.28 14.48
C GLN A 162 -28.85 -6.02 13.69
N SER A 163 -28.16 -5.08 14.33
CA SER A 163 -27.67 -3.85 13.72
C SER A 163 -26.38 -4.01 12.91
N GLY A 164 -25.86 -5.23 12.76
CA GLY A 164 -24.65 -5.50 11.96
C GLY A 164 -23.32 -5.25 12.67
N TYR A 165 -23.34 -5.04 13.99
CA TYR A 165 -22.15 -4.90 14.82
C TYR A 165 -21.58 -6.26 15.27
N LEU A 166 -20.30 -6.30 15.62
CA LEU A 166 -19.67 -7.41 16.34
C LEU A 166 -20.41 -7.67 17.66
N ALA A 167 -20.44 -8.93 18.08
CA ALA A 167 -20.99 -9.30 19.38
C ALA A 167 -20.18 -8.64 20.51
N ARG A 168 -20.88 -8.17 21.55
CA ARG A 168 -20.25 -7.47 22.69
C ARG A 168 -19.09 -8.25 23.32
N ALA A 169 -19.17 -9.58 23.37
CA ALA A 169 -18.09 -10.42 23.90
C ALA A 169 -16.77 -10.20 23.14
N LEU A 170 -16.81 -10.22 21.81
CA LEU A 170 -15.63 -10.00 20.96
C LEU A 170 -15.14 -8.55 21.06
N VAL A 171 -16.05 -7.58 21.23
CA VAL A 171 -15.69 -6.17 21.46
C VAL A 171 -14.88 -6.03 22.75
N LEU A 172 -15.35 -6.64 23.85
CA LEU A 172 -14.65 -6.60 25.14
C LEU A 172 -13.30 -7.30 25.07
N GLU A 173 -13.22 -8.45 24.39
CA GLU A 173 -11.97 -9.18 24.18
C GLU A 173 -10.94 -8.32 23.44
N GLY A 174 -11.31 -7.70 22.31
CA GLY A 174 -10.39 -6.86 21.54
C GLY A 174 -9.91 -5.65 22.34
N VAL A 175 -10.83 -5.01 23.06
CA VAL A 175 -10.51 -3.87 23.93
C VAL A 175 -9.52 -4.22 25.02
N GLU A 176 -9.73 -5.35 25.71
CA GLU A 176 -8.83 -5.81 26.77
C GLU A 176 -7.47 -6.21 26.20
N ARG A 177 -7.46 -6.91 25.06
CA ARG A 177 -6.24 -7.40 24.41
C ARG A 177 -5.33 -6.27 23.92
N PHE A 178 -5.90 -5.21 23.35
CA PHE A 178 -5.15 -4.16 22.67
C PHE A 178 -5.14 -2.81 23.41
N GLY A 179 -5.80 -2.71 24.57
CA GLY A 179 -5.81 -1.48 25.36
C GLY A 179 -6.50 -0.31 24.67
N TRP A 180 -7.47 -0.57 23.78
CA TRP A 180 -8.17 0.47 23.00
C TRP A 180 -9.22 1.27 23.78
N TRP A 181 -9.42 0.94 25.06
CA TRP A 181 -10.42 1.55 25.91
C TRP A 181 -9.81 2.02 27.21
N GLU A 182 -10.04 3.28 27.52
CA GLU A 182 -9.41 3.98 28.65
C GLU A 182 -10.42 4.52 29.66
N TRP A 183 -11.71 4.28 29.42
CA TRP A 183 -12.78 4.76 30.28
C TRP A 183 -13.17 3.68 31.31
N ASP A 184 -13.51 4.11 32.52
CA ASP A 184 -13.87 3.20 33.63
C ASP A 184 -15.04 2.26 33.30
N LYS A 185 -16.00 2.73 32.49
CA LYS A 185 -17.16 1.93 32.08
C LYS A 185 -16.86 1.25 30.75
N PRO A 186 -17.07 -0.07 30.62
CA PRO A 186 -16.78 -0.79 29.38
C PRO A 186 -17.65 -0.29 28.22
N PRO A 187 -17.20 -0.45 26.96
CA PRO A 187 -17.95 -0.03 25.79
C PRO A 187 -19.31 -0.72 25.72
N ARG A 188 -20.31 -0.05 25.16
CA ARG A 188 -21.66 -0.60 25.02
C ARG A 188 -21.78 -1.52 23.81
N SER A 189 -21.10 -1.16 22.74
CA SER A 189 -21.13 -1.86 21.45
C SER A 189 -19.84 -1.57 20.66
N GLU A 190 -19.71 -2.22 19.51
CA GLU A 190 -18.62 -1.91 18.56
C GLU A 190 -18.59 -0.44 18.14
N ALA A 191 -19.74 0.23 18.04
CA ALA A 191 -19.80 1.63 17.65
C ALA A 191 -19.08 2.59 18.62
N ASP A 192 -18.77 2.13 19.84
CA ASP A 192 -17.97 2.89 20.80
C ASP A 192 -16.46 2.71 20.57
N VAL A 193 -16.04 1.70 19.78
CA VAL A 193 -14.64 1.28 19.61
C VAL A 193 -14.27 1.37 18.13
N PHE A 194 -13.91 2.58 17.70
CA PHE A 194 -13.60 2.90 16.30
C PHE A 194 -12.55 1.97 15.65
N GLN A 195 -11.56 1.52 16.43
CA GLN A 195 -10.51 0.59 15.99
C GLN A 195 -11.06 -0.71 15.38
N LEU A 196 -12.18 -1.23 15.91
CA LEU A 196 -12.82 -2.44 15.39
C LEU A 196 -13.47 -2.21 14.03
N GLU A 197 -14.07 -1.04 13.82
CA GLU A 197 -14.62 -0.65 12.52
C GLU A 197 -13.50 -0.54 11.47
N MET A 198 -12.40 0.14 11.81
CA MET A 198 -11.24 0.26 10.93
C MET A 198 -10.66 -1.10 10.53
N LEU A 199 -10.51 -2.02 11.50
CA LEU A 199 -9.99 -3.36 11.22
C LEU A 199 -10.91 -4.15 10.32
N ARG A 200 -12.23 -4.07 10.51
CA ARG A 200 -13.20 -4.75 9.64
C ARG A 200 -13.19 -4.19 8.23
N ASP A 201 -13.11 -2.87 8.10
CA ASP A 201 -13.06 -2.21 6.80
C ASP A 201 -11.76 -2.56 6.06
N ALA A 202 -10.61 -2.55 6.74
CA ALA A 202 -9.35 -3.03 6.20
C ALA A 202 -9.43 -4.52 5.79
N ALA A 203 -9.96 -5.38 6.66
CA ALA A 203 -10.11 -6.81 6.35
C ALA A 203 -11.03 -7.05 5.13
N ARG A 204 -12.08 -6.24 4.98
CA ARG A 204 -12.99 -6.28 3.83
C ARG A 204 -12.31 -5.78 2.56
N ALA A 205 -11.64 -4.63 2.62
CA ALA A 205 -10.94 -4.02 1.49
C ALA A 205 -9.83 -4.93 0.95
N LEU A 206 -9.12 -5.62 1.85
CA LEU A 206 -8.09 -6.62 1.50
C LEU A 206 -8.67 -7.98 1.05
N GLY A 207 -10.00 -8.15 1.05
CA GLY A 207 -10.65 -9.40 0.67
C GLY A 207 -10.37 -10.58 1.62
N LEU A 208 -10.03 -10.28 2.88
CA LEU A 208 -9.68 -11.27 3.90
C LEU A 208 -10.92 -11.79 4.64
N VAL A 209 -12.01 -11.02 4.64
CA VAL A 209 -13.29 -11.47 5.16
C VAL A 209 -14.40 -11.35 4.12
N ARG A 210 -15.40 -12.20 4.26
CA ARG A 210 -16.63 -12.16 3.47
C ARG A 210 -17.83 -12.13 4.40
N ARG A 211 -18.80 -11.27 4.09
CA ARG A 211 -20.08 -11.23 4.80
C ARG A 211 -21.13 -12.03 4.04
N ARG A 212 -21.85 -12.91 4.75
CA ARG A 212 -23.07 -13.57 4.28
C ARG A 212 -24.17 -13.40 5.31
N GLY A 213 -25.18 -12.58 4.97
CA GLY A 213 -26.24 -12.21 5.91
C GLY A 213 -25.67 -11.51 7.15
N ARG A 214 -25.79 -12.16 8.30
CA ARG A 214 -25.28 -11.69 9.60
C ARG A 214 -24.00 -12.40 10.04
N THR A 215 -23.32 -13.11 9.16
CA THR A 215 -22.06 -13.78 9.50
C THR A 215 -20.90 -13.18 8.70
N ILE A 216 -19.78 -12.91 9.37
CA ILE A 216 -18.50 -12.57 8.75
C ILE A 216 -17.58 -13.78 8.88
N SER A 217 -17.08 -14.29 7.76
CA SER A 217 -16.17 -15.44 7.73
C SER A 217 -14.85 -15.06 7.06
N ALA A 218 -13.74 -15.62 7.53
CA ALA A 218 -12.44 -15.54 6.89
C ALA A 218 -12.50 -16.17 5.49
N THR A 219 -11.76 -15.60 4.53
CA THR A 219 -11.58 -16.19 3.20
C THR A 219 -10.41 -17.19 3.22
N ALA A 220 -10.26 -17.99 2.15
CA ALA A 220 -9.08 -18.86 2.00
C ALA A 220 -7.76 -18.06 2.03
N ARG A 221 -7.78 -16.82 1.49
CA ARG A 221 -6.64 -15.90 1.55
C ARG A 221 -6.31 -15.51 2.99
N ALA A 222 -7.32 -15.23 3.82
CA ALA A 222 -7.09 -14.96 5.24
C ALA A 222 -6.51 -16.18 5.95
N GLY A 223 -7.01 -17.39 5.66
CA GLY A 223 -6.45 -18.63 6.21
C GLY A 223 -4.95 -18.77 5.96
N ALA A 224 -4.50 -18.50 4.73
CA ALA A 224 -3.08 -18.54 4.40
C ALA A 224 -2.25 -17.46 5.12
N LEU A 225 -2.81 -16.26 5.31
CA LEU A 225 -2.11 -15.12 5.91
C LEU A 225 -2.09 -15.13 7.44
N ILE A 226 -3.00 -15.84 8.09
CA ILE A 226 -2.96 -16.02 9.56
C ILE A 226 -1.63 -16.67 9.97
N ASP A 227 -1.14 -17.62 9.19
CA ASP A 227 0.13 -18.33 9.46
C ASP A 227 1.35 -17.71 8.75
N ASP A 228 1.16 -16.61 8.01
CA ASP A 228 2.22 -15.80 7.39
C ASP A 228 2.21 -14.35 7.90
N PRO A 229 2.78 -14.08 9.10
CA PRO A 229 2.89 -12.74 9.66
C PRO A 229 3.60 -11.74 8.75
N VAL A 230 4.61 -12.17 7.98
CA VAL A 230 5.37 -11.28 7.12
C VAL A 230 4.54 -10.89 5.89
N GLY A 231 3.83 -11.83 5.28
CA GLY A 231 2.87 -11.55 4.23
C GLY A 231 1.74 -10.62 4.68
N LEU A 232 1.21 -10.82 5.89
CA LEU A 232 0.20 -9.94 6.47
C LEU A 232 0.73 -8.52 6.73
N TRP A 233 1.97 -8.41 7.23
CA TRP A 233 2.65 -7.12 7.40
C TRP A 233 2.81 -6.36 6.08
N ARG A 234 3.24 -7.04 5.01
CA ARG A 234 3.36 -6.41 3.67
C ARG A 234 2.03 -5.87 3.16
N LEU A 235 0.92 -6.60 3.40
CA LEU A 235 -0.41 -6.12 3.04
C LEU A 235 -0.84 -4.90 3.87
N LEU A 236 -0.61 -4.93 5.18
CA LEU A 236 -0.94 -3.81 6.06
C LEU A 236 -0.12 -2.56 5.74
N ALA A 237 1.15 -2.69 5.34
CA ALA A 237 1.95 -1.55 4.88
C ALA A 237 1.28 -0.82 3.70
N GLY A 238 0.64 -1.55 2.78
CA GLY A 238 -0.11 -0.96 1.67
C GLY A 238 -1.36 -0.18 2.09
N THR A 239 -1.91 -0.44 3.28
CA THR A 239 -3.13 0.22 3.78
C THR A 239 -2.86 1.58 4.43
N LEU A 240 -1.60 1.92 4.72
CA LEU A 240 -1.27 3.18 5.42
C LEU A 240 -1.77 4.42 4.66
N GLY A 241 -1.86 4.31 3.33
CA GLY A 241 -2.24 5.38 2.43
C GLY A 241 -3.73 5.52 2.13
N GLY A 242 -4.61 4.64 2.65
CA GLY A 242 -6.03 4.69 2.29
C GLY A 242 -6.35 4.37 0.83
N ASP A 243 -7.55 4.77 0.42
CA ASP A 243 -8.19 4.30 -0.81
C ASP A 243 -7.99 5.24 -2.00
N ASP A 244 -7.90 6.54 -1.77
CA ASP A 244 -7.74 7.56 -2.81
C ASP A 244 -6.33 8.19 -2.84
N GLU A 245 -6.06 8.99 -3.86
CA GLU A 245 -4.73 9.60 -4.04
C GLU A 245 -4.46 10.74 -3.05
N PHE A 246 -5.49 11.43 -2.55
CA PHE A 246 -5.34 12.47 -1.55
C PHE A 246 -4.87 11.87 -0.23
N ASP A 247 -5.53 10.82 0.24
CA ASP A 247 -5.15 10.06 1.43
C ASP A 247 -3.72 9.52 1.32
N ARG A 248 -3.32 9.05 0.13
CA ARG A 248 -1.97 8.53 -0.09
C ARG A 248 -0.91 9.61 0.01
N VAL A 249 -1.17 10.81 -0.53
CA VAL A 249 -0.25 11.95 -0.38
C VAL A 249 -0.19 12.42 1.07
N VAL A 250 -1.32 12.49 1.78
CA VAL A 250 -1.34 12.82 3.22
C VAL A 250 -0.50 11.81 4.01
N ALA A 251 -0.70 10.52 3.79
CA ALA A 251 0.07 9.46 4.43
C ALA A 251 1.56 9.51 4.08
N GLU A 252 1.93 9.86 2.84
CA GLU A 252 3.32 10.06 2.42
C GLU A 252 3.98 11.19 3.21
N LEU A 253 3.31 12.34 3.30
CA LEU A 253 3.79 13.50 4.06
C LEU A 253 3.88 13.19 5.56
N VAL A 254 2.91 12.46 6.12
CA VAL A 254 2.93 12.02 7.53
C VAL A 254 4.08 11.05 7.78
N ALA A 255 4.27 10.04 6.93
CA ALA A 255 5.34 9.05 7.06
C ALA A 255 6.72 9.72 7.06
N MET A 256 7.01 10.55 6.05
CA MET A 256 8.28 11.28 5.97
C MET A 256 8.47 12.22 7.17
N SER A 257 7.40 12.92 7.57
CA SER A 257 7.45 13.85 8.71
C SER A 257 7.74 13.17 10.05
N LEU A 258 7.24 11.95 10.26
CA LEU A 258 7.45 11.17 11.48
C LEU A 258 8.78 10.40 11.46
N LEU A 259 9.26 9.99 10.29
CA LEU A 259 10.61 9.42 10.11
C LEU A 259 11.72 10.46 10.40
N GLU A 260 11.45 11.75 10.16
CA GLU A 260 12.39 12.82 10.55
C GLU A 260 12.39 13.09 12.06
N ARG A 261 11.21 13.13 12.68
CA ARG A 261 11.05 13.40 14.12
C ARG A 261 9.63 13.12 14.61
N PRO A 262 9.45 12.84 15.92
CA PRO A 262 8.13 12.83 16.53
C PRO A 262 7.37 14.14 16.30
N ALA A 263 6.06 14.03 16.13
CA ALA A 263 5.15 15.15 16.03
C ALA A 263 4.60 15.54 17.40
N GLN A 264 4.45 16.85 17.63
CA GLN A 264 3.77 17.39 18.81
C GLN A 264 2.45 18.03 18.41
N ASP A 265 1.39 17.80 19.20
CA ASP A 265 0.04 18.33 19.01
C ASP A 265 -0.36 18.31 17.51
N ASP A 266 -0.85 19.43 16.96
CA ASP A 266 -1.31 19.52 15.55
C ASP A 266 -0.17 19.74 14.54
N SER A 267 1.10 19.55 14.91
CA SER A 267 2.24 19.87 14.06
C SER A 267 2.31 19.07 12.75
N LEU A 268 1.68 17.88 12.68
CA LEU A 268 1.56 17.14 11.42
C LEU A 268 0.65 17.88 10.42
N ALA A 269 -0.54 18.30 10.85
CA ALA A 269 -1.47 19.03 10.00
C ALA A 269 -0.93 20.40 9.60
N LEU A 270 -0.26 21.10 10.54
CA LEU A 270 0.39 22.39 10.27
C LEU A 270 1.53 22.26 9.24
N ARG A 271 2.31 21.17 9.28
CA ARG A 271 3.35 20.89 8.28
C ARG A 271 2.77 20.44 6.94
N ALA A 272 1.74 19.60 6.95
CA ALA A 272 1.16 19.02 5.74
C ALA A 272 0.39 20.04 4.90
N ARG A 273 -0.34 20.97 5.53
CA ARG A 273 -1.24 21.91 4.84
C ARG A 273 -0.55 22.74 3.73
N PRO A 274 0.55 23.48 3.98
CA PRO A 274 1.20 24.26 2.92
C PRO A 274 1.77 23.37 1.80
N LEU A 275 2.16 22.13 2.11
CA LEU A 275 2.68 21.19 1.12
C LEU A 275 1.56 20.64 0.23
N LEU A 276 0.40 20.32 0.80
CA LEU A 276 -0.78 19.92 0.04
C LEU A 276 -1.24 21.05 -0.90
N ASP A 277 -1.20 22.29 -0.42
CA ASP A 277 -1.51 23.47 -1.24
C ASP A 277 -0.53 23.65 -2.40
N ALA A 278 0.78 23.52 -2.14
CA ALA A 278 1.84 23.60 -3.14
C ALA A 278 1.79 22.46 -4.17
N LEU A 279 1.33 21.28 -3.75
CA LEU A 279 1.08 20.12 -4.62
C LEU A 279 -0.21 20.25 -5.44
N GLY A 280 -0.97 21.35 -5.28
CA GLY A 280 -2.15 21.65 -6.09
C GLY A 280 -3.45 21.02 -5.59
N TRP A 281 -3.49 20.46 -4.37
CA TRP A 281 -4.72 19.91 -3.80
C TRP A 281 -5.72 21.02 -3.45
N ARG A 282 -6.95 20.90 -3.93
CA ARG A 282 -8.03 21.89 -3.78
C ARG A 282 -9.36 21.20 -3.51
N VAL A 283 -10.29 21.91 -2.89
CA VAL A 283 -11.70 21.52 -2.77
C VAL A 283 -12.55 22.64 -3.36
N ASP A 284 -13.38 22.33 -4.34
CA ASP A 284 -14.21 23.31 -5.08
C ASP A 284 -13.40 24.50 -5.63
N GLY A 285 -12.15 24.25 -6.05
CA GLY A 285 -11.22 25.26 -6.57
C GLY A 285 -10.45 26.05 -5.50
N GLU A 286 -10.82 25.91 -4.23
CA GLU A 286 -10.22 26.64 -3.12
C GLU A 286 -9.12 25.82 -2.40
N PRO A 287 -8.12 26.49 -1.79
CA PRO A 287 -7.14 25.82 -0.94
C PRO A 287 -7.79 25.06 0.22
N LEU A 288 -7.15 23.95 0.61
CA LEU A 288 -7.63 23.14 1.73
C LEU A 288 -7.68 23.94 3.05
N GLY A 289 -8.84 23.90 3.69
CA GLY A 289 -9.05 24.45 5.01
C GLY A 289 -8.30 23.66 6.08
N HIS A 290 -7.92 24.34 7.17
CA HIS A 290 -7.17 23.71 8.26
C HIS A 290 -7.89 22.48 8.84
N ARG A 291 -9.20 22.57 9.07
CA ARG A 291 -10.01 21.46 9.60
C ARG A 291 -10.02 20.22 8.70
N GLN A 292 -10.01 20.41 7.37
CA GLN A 292 -9.97 19.30 6.41
C GLN A 292 -8.63 18.56 6.50
N VAL A 293 -7.52 19.29 6.57
CA VAL A 293 -6.18 18.70 6.70
C VAL A 293 -6.01 18.01 8.06
N VAL A 294 -6.50 18.63 9.15
CA VAL A 294 -6.50 18.01 10.49
C VAL A 294 -7.25 16.69 10.46
N TRP A 295 -8.44 16.64 9.86
CA TRP A 295 -9.23 15.42 9.75
C TRP A 295 -8.52 14.32 8.95
N ALA A 296 -7.97 14.66 7.78
CA ALA A 296 -7.24 13.70 6.93
C ALA A 296 -6.02 13.11 7.65
N VAL A 297 -5.24 13.95 8.33
CA VAL A 297 -4.10 13.50 9.15
C VAL A 297 -4.56 12.64 10.33
N TRP A 298 -5.63 13.06 11.01
CA TRP A 298 -6.20 12.35 12.15
C TRP A 298 -6.64 10.94 11.76
N GLU A 299 -7.36 10.76 10.66
CA GLU A 299 -7.78 9.44 10.17
C GLU A 299 -6.59 8.51 9.91
N ARG A 300 -5.53 9.03 9.27
CA ARG A 300 -4.31 8.23 9.01
C ARG A 300 -3.66 7.79 10.32
N ILE A 301 -3.48 8.72 11.24
CA ILE A 301 -2.83 8.44 12.52
C ILE A 301 -3.65 7.45 13.36
N HIS A 302 -4.99 7.52 13.33
CA HIS A 302 -5.85 6.57 14.05
C HIS A 302 -5.72 5.16 13.48
N TRP A 303 -5.62 5.04 12.15
CA TRP A 303 -5.35 3.74 11.53
C TRP A 303 -3.99 3.22 11.98
N TRP A 304 -2.96 4.05 11.90
CA TRP A 304 -1.60 3.63 12.22
C TRP A 304 -1.46 3.24 13.69
N GLN A 305 -2.17 3.90 14.60
CA GLN A 305 -2.25 3.50 16.01
C GLN A 305 -2.99 2.18 16.20
N THR A 306 -4.09 1.98 15.48
CA THR A 306 -4.90 0.75 15.55
C THR A 306 -4.07 -0.48 15.23
N ILE A 307 -3.16 -0.37 14.26
CA ILE A 307 -2.24 -1.44 13.85
C ILE A 307 -0.81 -1.21 14.36
N GLY A 308 -0.60 -0.51 15.47
CA GLY A 308 0.72 -0.44 16.14
C GLY A 308 1.88 0.19 15.34
N VAL A 309 1.61 0.86 14.21
CA VAL A 309 2.60 1.59 13.40
C VAL A 309 2.99 2.91 14.06
N ALA A 310 2.02 3.61 14.65
CA ALA A 310 2.26 4.83 15.40
C ALA A 310 1.87 4.65 16.86
N GLU A 311 2.62 5.28 17.76
CA GLU A 311 2.24 5.44 19.15
C GLU A 311 1.86 6.90 19.41
N HIS A 312 0.93 7.11 20.34
CA HIS A 312 0.52 8.44 20.75
C HIS A 312 0.51 8.56 22.26
N ARG A 313 1.27 9.53 22.75
CA ARG A 313 1.29 9.95 24.14
C ARG A 313 0.47 11.21 24.29
N ARG A 314 -0.50 11.18 25.18
CA ARG A 314 -1.37 12.32 25.43
C ARG A 314 -0.61 13.47 26.08
N ALA A 315 -1.10 14.68 25.83
CA ALA A 315 -0.64 15.86 26.54
C ALA A 315 -0.86 15.70 28.05
N ARG A 316 0.12 16.11 28.84
CA ARG A 316 -0.02 16.18 30.30
C ARG A 316 -0.42 17.59 30.68
N TRP A 317 -1.49 17.69 31.46
CA TRP A 317 -2.03 18.95 31.95
C TRP A 317 -1.90 19.03 33.47
N ASP A 318 -1.47 20.18 33.95
CA ASP A 318 -1.53 20.51 35.37
C ASP A 318 -3.00 20.80 35.73
N ARG A 319 -3.54 20.04 36.68
CA ARG A 319 -4.96 20.09 37.03
C ARG A 319 -5.35 21.34 37.80
N ASP A 320 -4.41 22.00 38.48
CA ASP A 320 -4.69 23.16 39.32
C ASP A 320 -4.60 24.45 38.51
N THR A 321 -3.64 24.52 37.58
CA THR A 321 -3.39 25.70 36.75
C THR A 321 -4.01 25.61 35.36
N HIS A 322 -4.53 24.45 34.98
CA HIS A 322 -5.06 24.15 33.65
C HIS A 322 -4.05 24.44 32.52
N ARG A 323 -2.75 24.38 32.82
CA ARG A 323 -1.67 24.60 31.85
C ARG A 323 -1.14 23.27 31.33
N GLN A 324 -0.85 23.23 30.03
CA GLN A 324 -0.15 22.11 29.43
C GLN A 324 1.28 22.07 29.97
N VAL A 325 1.66 20.93 30.53
CA VAL A 325 3.00 20.65 31.06
C VAL A 325 3.83 19.94 30.01
N GLU A 326 3.23 18.99 29.29
CA GLU A 326 3.87 18.26 28.20
C GLU A 326 2.93 18.17 26.99
N PRO A 327 3.44 18.38 25.76
CA PRO A 327 2.63 18.28 24.55
C PRO A 327 2.21 16.84 24.27
N ALA A 328 1.09 16.69 23.56
CA ALA A 328 0.74 15.38 23.02
C ALA A 328 1.79 15.03 21.96
N THR A 329 2.30 13.81 21.96
CA THR A 329 3.39 13.39 21.07
C THR A 329 2.98 12.15 20.28
N THR A 330 3.21 12.18 18.97
CA THR A 330 3.01 11.03 18.08
C THR A 330 4.35 10.65 17.46
N SER A 331 4.73 9.38 17.55
CA SER A 331 5.96 8.80 16.99
C SER A 331 5.66 7.51 16.25
N LEU A 332 6.55 7.11 15.34
CA LEU A 332 6.54 5.75 14.81
C LEU A 332 7.09 4.79 15.88
N THR A 333 6.50 3.60 15.97
CA THR A 333 7.11 2.50 16.73
C THR A 333 8.29 1.93 15.93
N PRO A 334 9.17 1.09 16.52
CA PRO A 334 10.24 0.44 15.76
C PRO A 334 9.74 -0.39 14.56
N ALA A 335 8.63 -1.12 14.74
CA ALA A 335 7.97 -1.82 13.63
C ALA A 335 7.28 -0.84 12.67
N GLY A 336 6.77 0.27 13.20
CA GLY A 336 6.18 1.37 12.45
C GLY A 336 7.14 2.04 11.48
N GLU A 337 8.41 2.22 11.84
CA GLU A 337 9.42 2.78 10.94
C GLU A 337 9.61 1.92 9.69
N ALA A 338 9.79 0.61 9.85
CA ALA A 338 9.90 -0.31 8.73
C ALA A 338 8.62 -0.34 7.89
N THR A 339 7.45 -0.29 8.54
CA THR A 339 6.15 -0.28 7.86
C THR A 339 5.93 1.00 7.05
N ALA A 340 6.30 2.16 7.60
CA ALA A 340 6.23 3.45 6.92
C ALA A 340 7.19 3.50 5.72
N LEU A 341 8.40 2.95 5.84
CA LEU A 341 9.33 2.83 4.72
C LEU A 341 8.80 1.88 3.64
N ALA A 342 8.21 0.74 4.01
CA ALA A 342 7.62 -0.19 3.06
C ALA A 342 6.48 0.47 2.27
N TYR A 343 5.63 1.23 2.95
CA TYR A 343 4.62 2.08 2.32
C TYR A 343 5.25 3.10 1.37
N LEU A 344 6.24 3.89 1.82
CA LEU A 344 6.92 4.89 0.99
C LEU A 344 7.62 4.27 -0.22
N ARG A 345 8.22 3.09 -0.07
CA ARG A 345 8.82 2.36 -1.20
C ARG A 345 7.76 1.99 -2.21
N SER A 346 6.61 1.44 -1.78
CA SER A 346 5.51 1.13 -2.70
C SER A 346 5.02 2.34 -3.50
N ARG A 347 5.07 3.54 -2.89
CA ARG A 347 4.73 4.81 -3.55
C ARG A 347 5.80 5.22 -4.56
N ALA A 348 7.07 5.13 -4.17
CA ALA A 348 8.21 5.51 -4.99
C ALA A 348 8.45 4.57 -6.19
N THR A 349 8.09 3.30 -6.06
CA THR A 349 8.30 2.27 -7.10
C THR A 349 7.02 1.94 -7.87
N ARG A 350 5.93 2.70 -7.68
CA ARG A 350 4.65 2.46 -8.37
C ARG A 350 4.82 2.58 -9.90
N PRO A 351 4.13 1.75 -10.70
CA PRO A 351 4.07 1.93 -12.15
C PRO A 351 3.61 3.34 -12.51
N ARG A 352 4.26 3.94 -13.50
CA ARG A 352 3.89 5.25 -14.03
C ARG A 352 2.68 5.10 -14.95
N THR A 353 1.71 5.97 -14.74
CA THR A 353 0.53 6.14 -15.60
C THR A 353 0.54 7.54 -16.20
N PRO A 354 -0.14 7.78 -17.34
CA PRO A 354 -0.36 9.13 -17.85
C PRO A 354 -0.90 10.02 -16.73
N TYR A 355 -0.44 11.27 -16.68
CA TYR A 355 -1.02 12.26 -15.78
C TYR A 355 -2.50 12.48 -16.18
N GLY A 356 -3.42 12.25 -15.23
CA GLY A 356 -4.85 12.50 -15.40
C GLY A 356 -5.65 11.27 -15.84
N GLY A 357 -6.18 10.57 -14.84
CA GLY A 357 -7.33 9.68 -14.96
C GLY A 357 -8.34 10.07 -13.89
#